data_AF-Q9MZ44-F1
#
_entry.id   AF-Q9MZ44-F1
#
_cell.length_a   1.000
_cell.length_b   1.000
_cell.length_c   1.000
_cell.angle_alpha   90.00
_cell.angle_beta   90.00
_cell.angle_gamma   90.00
#
_symmetry.space_group_name_H-M   'P 1'
#
loop_
_entity.id
_entity.type
_entity.pdbx_description
1 polymer ?
#
loop_
_entity_poly.entity_id
_entity_poly.type
_entity_poly.pdbx_seq_one_letter_code
_entity_poly.pdbx_strand_id
1 'polypeptide(L)'
;RLHCPRNYIHTQLFITFILKAAAVFLKDATLFHQENTDHCSFSTVLCKVSVATSHFATMTNFSWLLAEAVYLTCLLVSTLPSTRRVFWWLVLAAW
;
A
#
# COMPACT_ATOMS: atom_id res chain seq x y z
N ARG A 1 -24.01 9.80 -0.71
CA ARG A 1 -23.76 10.95 -1.61
C ARG A 1 -22.26 11.22 -1.89
N LEU A 2 -21.29 10.52 -1.25
CA LEU A 2 -19.83 10.69 -1.46
C LEU A 2 -19.09 9.51 -2.16
N HIS A 3 -19.82 8.48 -2.63
CA HIS A 3 -19.22 7.32 -3.32
C HIS A 3 -18.96 7.61 -4.81
N CYS A 4 -18.03 8.52 -5.09
CA CYS A 4 -17.47 8.69 -6.43
C CYS A 4 -16.23 7.79 -6.60
N PRO A 5 -15.93 7.27 -7.81
CA PRO A 5 -14.76 6.42 -8.06
C PRO A 5 -13.44 7.11 -7.69
N ARG A 6 -13.36 8.44 -7.85
CA ARG A 6 -12.25 9.27 -7.37
C ARG A 6 -12.04 9.17 -5.85
N ASN A 7 -13.12 9.19 -5.07
CA ASN A 7 -13.02 9.12 -3.61
C ASN A 7 -12.56 7.74 -3.14
N TYR A 8 -12.83 6.69 -3.92
CA TYR A 8 -12.36 5.33 -3.62
C TYR A 8 -10.83 5.21 -3.76
N ILE A 9 -10.24 5.74 -4.84
CA ILE A 9 -8.78 5.70 -5.04
C ILE A 9 -8.06 6.43 -3.92
N HIS A 10 -8.57 7.59 -3.53
CA HIS A 10 -7.97 8.40 -2.47
C HIS A 10 -8.08 7.71 -1.09
N THR A 11 -9.21 7.05 -0.79
CA THR A 11 -9.34 6.22 0.41
C THR A 11 -8.33 5.06 0.40
N GLN A 12 -8.13 4.40 -0.74
CA GLN A 12 -7.15 3.32 -0.85
C GLN A 12 -5.71 3.83 -0.70
N LEU A 13 -5.39 4.99 -1.27
CA LEU A 13 -4.12 5.67 -1.05
C LEU A 13 -3.87 5.90 0.44
N PHE A 14 -4.85 6.45 1.17
CA PHE A 14 -4.75 6.64 2.61
C PHE A 14 -4.55 5.33 3.37
N ILE A 15 -5.25 4.26 2.99
CA ILE A 15 -5.07 2.93 3.60
C ILE A 15 -3.63 2.44 3.38
N THR A 16 -3.05 2.61 2.19
CA THR A 16 -1.65 2.20 1.96
C THR A 16 -0.65 3.02 2.76
N PHE A 17 -0.91 4.31 2.97
CA PHE A 17 -0.08 5.15 3.84
C PHE A 17 -0.13 4.70 5.29
N ILE A 18 -1.34 4.39 5.80
CA ILE A 18 -1.52 3.84 7.14
C ILE A 18 -0.83 2.48 7.27
N LEU A 19 -0.98 1.61 6.26
CA LEU A 19 -0.33 0.29 6.22
C LEU A 19 1.21 0.43 6.26
N LYS A 20 1.76 1.39 5.52
CA LYS A 20 3.19 1.70 5.52
C LYS A 20 3.66 2.18 6.90
N ALA A 21 2.93 3.10 7.51
CA ALA A 21 3.24 3.58 8.85
C ALA A 21 3.19 2.44 9.88
N ALA A 22 2.13 1.62 9.84
CA ALA A 22 1.99 0.44 10.69
C ALA A 22 3.13 -0.57 10.48
N ALA A 23 3.56 -0.82 9.23
CA ALA A 23 4.67 -1.71 8.94
C ALA A 23 6.01 -1.20 9.50
N VAL A 24 6.25 0.12 9.49
CA VAL A 24 7.41 0.73 10.15
C VAL A 24 7.32 0.57 11.66
N PHE A 25 6.15 0.82 12.27
CA PHE A 25 5.96 0.60 13.70
C PHE A 25 6.15 -0.86 14.11
N LEU A 26 5.66 -1.82 13.32
CA LEU A 26 5.91 -3.24 13.55
C LEU A 26 7.39 -3.58 13.41
N LYS A 27 8.06 -3.05 12.40
CA LYS A 27 9.51 -3.22 12.22
C LYS A 27 10.28 -2.70 13.43
N ASP A 28 9.97 -1.49 13.88
CA ASP A 28 10.59 -0.87 15.05
C ASP A 28 10.26 -1.67 16.31
N ALA A 29 9.01 -2.07 16.54
CA ALA A 29 8.66 -2.92 17.68
C ALA A 29 9.42 -4.26 17.67
N THR A 30 9.61 -4.89 16.50
CA THR A 30 10.39 -6.13 16.38
C THR A 30 11.88 -5.92 16.60
N LEU A 31 12.43 -4.75 16.25
CA LEU A 31 13.85 -4.42 16.42
C LEU A 31 14.18 -3.90 17.84
N PHE A 32 13.27 -3.18 18.48
CA PHE A 32 13.48 -2.57 19.80
C PHE A 32 13.03 -3.45 20.97
N HIS A 33 12.17 -4.46 20.75
CA HIS A 33 11.90 -5.49 21.79
C HIS A 33 13.10 -6.43 22.03
N GLN A 34 14.17 -6.25 21.25
CA GLN A 34 15.32 -7.13 21.10
C GLN A 34 16.55 -6.70 21.91
N GLU A 35 16.40 -5.95 23.00
CA GLU A 35 17.56 -5.72 23.90
C GLU A 35 17.76 -6.89 24.89
N ASN A 36 16.77 -7.78 25.05
CA ASN A 36 16.74 -8.73 26.18
C ASN A 36 16.63 -10.23 25.83
N THR A 37 16.73 -10.64 24.56
CA THR A 37 16.59 -12.07 24.19
C THR A 37 17.53 -12.49 23.06
N ASP A 38 18.53 -13.29 23.43
CA ASP A 38 19.36 -14.22 22.66
C ASP A 38 19.24 -14.15 21.12
N HIS A 39 20.26 -13.53 20.52
CA HIS A 39 20.47 -13.38 19.07
C HIS A 39 20.50 -14.72 18.27
N CYS A 40 20.55 -15.87 18.94
CA CYS A 40 20.66 -17.19 18.29
C CYS A 40 19.31 -17.75 17.78
N SER A 41 18.17 -17.27 18.32
CA SER A 41 16.82 -17.62 17.84
C SER A 41 16.20 -16.54 16.96
N PHE A 42 16.91 -15.44 16.71
CA PHE A 42 16.45 -14.26 15.97
C PHE A 42 16.22 -14.48 14.45
N SER A 43 16.52 -15.68 13.97
CA SER A 43 16.16 -16.16 12.62
C SER A 43 14.71 -16.68 12.54
N THR A 44 13.89 -16.37 13.53
CA THR A 44 12.48 -16.77 13.62
C THR A 44 11.64 -15.86 12.72
N VAL A 45 10.87 -16.49 11.85
CA VAL A 45 9.71 -16.03 11.07
C VAL A 45 9.29 -14.56 11.24
N LEU A 46 9.13 -14.02 12.45
CA LEU A 46 8.77 -12.62 12.73
C LEU A 46 9.66 -11.59 12.03
N CYS A 47 10.98 -11.75 12.02
CA CYS A 47 11.88 -10.79 11.36
C CYS A 47 11.69 -10.82 9.83
N LYS A 48 11.59 -12.03 9.25
CA LYS A 48 11.30 -12.22 7.81
C LYS A 48 9.93 -11.65 7.43
N VAL A 49 8.92 -11.89 8.25
CA VAL A 49 7.56 -11.36 8.04
C VAL A 49 7.57 -9.84 8.15
N SER A 50 8.19 -9.27 9.18
CA SER A 50 8.30 -7.82 9.38
C SER A 50 8.96 -7.12 8.19
N VAL A 51 10.10 -7.65 7.72
CA VAL A 51 10.78 -7.13 6.52
C VAL A 51 9.90 -7.29 5.29
N ALA A 52 9.31 -8.47 5.06
CA ALA A 52 8.43 -8.72 3.92
C ALA A 52 7.20 -7.79 3.91
N THR A 53 6.56 -7.58 5.05
CA THR A 53 5.42 -6.67 5.22
C THR A 53 5.82 -5.22 4.96
N SER A 54 7.00 -4.79 5.42
CA SER A 54 7.52 -3.44 5.14
C SER A 54 7.80 -3.22 3.65
N HIS A 55 8.37 -4.22 2.97
CA HIS A 55 8.58 -4.15 1.51
C HIS A 55 7.26 -4.14 0.75
N PHE A 56 6.32 -5.04 1.10
CA PHE A 56 4.99 -5.08 0.50
C PHE A 56 4.25 -3.75 0.68
N ALA A 57 4.18 -3.23 1.90
CA ALA A 57 3.50 -1.96 2.18
C ALA A 57 4.11 -0.78 1.40
N THR A 58 5.43 -0.76 1.23
CA THR A 58 6.10 0.27 0.43
C THR A 58 5.77 0.14 -1.06
N MET A 59 5.82 -1.07 -1.61
CA MET A 59 5.50 -1.32 -3.02
C MET A 59 4.04 -0.99 -3.33
N THR A 60 3.10 -1.48 -2.52
CA THR A 60 1.68 -1.17 -2.68
C THR A 60 1.41 0.33 -2.57
N ASN A 61 2.10 1.06 -1.68
CA ASN A 61 1.98 2.52 -1.58
C ASN A 61 2.43 3.23 -2.88
N PHE A 62 3.55 2.81 -3.47
CA PHE A 62 3.99 3.34 -4.77
C PHE A 62 3.04 2.96 -5.92
N SER A 63 2.54 1.73 -5.94
CA SER A 63 1.56 1.27 -6.94
C SER A 63 0.27 2.09 -6.87
N TRP A 64 -0.23 2.40 -5.67
CA TRP A 64 -1.42 3.24 -5.50
C TRP A 64 -1.20 4.72 -5.87
N LEU A 65 0.00 5.27 -5.62
CA LEU A 65 0.37 6.60 -6.12
C LEU A 65 0.39 6.64 -7.66
N LEU A 66 0.98 5.62 -8.30
CA LEU A 66 0.99 5.50 -9.76
C LEU A 66 -0.44 5.36 -10.30
N ALA A 67 -1.26 4.53 -9.66
CA ALA A 67 -2.67 4.35 -9.99
C ALA A 67 -3.45 5.68 -9.95
N GLU A 68 -3.25 6.51 -8.92
CA GLU A 68 -3.86 7.84 -8.84
C GLU A 68 -3.42 8.75 -9.99
N ALA A 69 -2.12 8.78 -10.31
CA ALA A 69 -1.58 9.56 -11.41
C ALA A 69 -2.11 9.13 -12.78
N VAL A 70 -2.18 7.81 -13.03
CA VAL A 70 -2.75 7.25 -14.27
C VAL A 70 -4.24 7.53 -14.35
N TYR A 71 -4.99 7.37 -13.25
CA TYR A 71 -6.41 7.66 -13.21
C TYR A 71 -6.72 9.14 -13.54
N LEU A 72 -5.96 10.08 -12.96
CA LEU A 72 -6.06 11.51 -13.27
C LEU A 72 -5.73 11.78 -14.74
N THR A 73 -4.63 11.20 -15.24
CA THR A 73 -4.21 11.37 -16.64
C THR A 73 -5.27 10.83 -17.61
N CYS A 74 -5.81 9.64 -17.34
CA CYS A 74 -6.89 9.06 -18.13
C CYS A 74 -8.15 9.94 -18.10
N LEU A 75 -8.48 10.57 -16.97
CA LEU A 75 -9.64 11.44 -16.85
C LEU A 75 -9.47 12.75 -17.64
N LEU A 76 -8.25 13.31 -17.68
CA LEU A 76 -7.95 14.49 -18.52
C LEU A 76 -7.89 14.17 -20.02
N VAL A 77 -7.30 13.02 -20.39
CA VAL A 77 -7.05 12.66 -21.79
C VAL A 77 -8.26 11.99 -22.45
N SER A 78 -9.03 11.19 -21.70
CA SER A 78 -10.18 10.47 -22.23
C SER A 78 -11.48 11.23 -21.99
N THR A 79 -12.06 11.77 -23.05
CA THR A 79 -13.46 12.25 -23.09
C THR A 79 -14.49 11.11 -23.16
N LEU A 80 -14.07 9.84 -23.04
CA LEU A 80 -14.90 8.66 -23.31
C LEU A 80 -15.53 8.02 -22.06
N PRO A 81 -16.73 7.39 -22.18
CA PRO A 81 -17.58 6.98 -21.05
C PRO A 81 -17.18 5.65 -20.38
N SER A 82 -16.05 5.03 -20.76
CA SER A 82 -15.65 3.68 -20.30
C SER A 82 -14.79 3.70 -19.02
N THR A 83 -15.00 4.68 -18.14
CA THR A 83 -14.19 4.91 -16.93
C THR A 83 -14.26 3.74 -15.95
N ARG A 84 -15.37 2.99 -15.92
CA ARG A 84 -15.62 1.92 -14.93
C ARG A 84 -14.76 0.66 -15.16
N ARG A 85 -14.51 0.28 -16.42
CA ARG A 85 -13.73 -0.93 -16.73
C ARG A 85 -12.24 -0.68 -16.48
N VAL A 86 -11.74 0.46 -16.94
CA VAL A 86 -10.36 0.91 -16.68
C VAL A 86 -10.10 1.03 -15.18
N PHE A 87 -11.05 1.57 -14.42
CA PHE A 87 -10.96 1.65 -12.97
C PHE A 87 -10.72 0.27 -12.32
N TRP A 88 -11.50 -0.75 -12.68
CA TRP A 88 -11.32 -2.09 -12.10
C TRP A 88 -9.98 -2.73 -12.47
N TRP A 89 -9.53 -2.58 -13.72
CA TRP A 89 -8.19 -3.03 -14.14
C TRP A 89 -7.08 -2.34 -13.34
N LEU A 90 -7.24 -1.06 -13.09
CA LEU A 90 -6.28 -0.23 -12.39
C LEU A 90 -6.23 -0.54 -10.89
N VAL A 91 -7.37 -0.85 -10.27
CA VAL A 91 -7.43 -1.37 -8.88
C VAL A 91 -6.77 -2.75 -8.77
N LEU A 92 -7.00 -3.65 -9.74
CA LEU A 92 -6.37 -4.98 -9.75
C LEU A 92 -4.86 -4.92 -9.97
N ALA A 93 -4.37 -3.94 -10.73
CA ALA A 93 -2.93 -3.75 -10.94
C ALA A 93 -2.22 -3.03 -9.78
N ALA A 94 -2.97 -2.27 -8.96
CA ALA A 94 -2.42 -1.49 -7.85
C ALA A 94 -2.22 -2.30 -6.56
N TRP A 95 -2.95 -3.40 -6.40
CA TRP A 95 -2.81 -4.36 -5.30
C TRP A 95 -1.83 -5.47 -5.64
#